data_AF-A0A8T4WMN2-F1
#
_entry.id   AF-A0A8T4WMN2-F1
#
_cell.length_a   1.000
_cell.length_b   1.000
_cell.length_c   1.000
_cell.angle_alpha   90.00
_cell.angle_beta   90.00
_cell.angle_gamma   90.00
#
_symmetry.space_group_name_H-M   'P 1'
#
loop_
_entity.id
_entity.type
_entity.pdbx_description
1 polymer ?
#
loop_
_entity_poly.entity_id
_entity_poly.type
_entity_poly.pdbx_seq_one_letter_code
_entity_poly.pdbx_strand_id
1 'polypeptide(L)'
;MLDDAERVYNILQEHQVETIVDKDTGRHIEVEGTVLTEMEVDIITVIGGDRVLLGALLELGNVEIPVLPLSSAREPGFLFETEASSFDSLVSDILEGKWTLEKRARIQADIAGESTPPILNDLAIFARRSATLVRYSLYIDEELFLKDSSDGLIISTPTGSTAYSMSVGGPVVLNPASVMSIVPVNSVNPAQRPVVVPDDQKIEIRDLSSRVTVEAVLDGQKRQTIDNGPIVVHRAEKDALFVKFSEERIAALRGKLKQKTDSFEDLAQDLPPSAKLVLKTLEYEGELTQKEIIEETLLPARTVRYALAILISDRIVEKHVSLRDSRQSLYRVADRVGVS
;
A
#
# COMPACT_ATOMS: atom_id res chain seq x y z
N MET A 1 18.29 5.60 3.06
CA MET A 1 17.80 5.68 1.67
C MET A 1 18.94 5.93 0.68
N LEU A 2 19.51 7.14 0.57
CA LEU A 2 20.64 7.36 -0.37
C LEU A 2 21.88 6.52 -0.02
N ASP A 3 22.23 6.40 1.28
CA ASP A 3 23.29 5.48 1.72
C ASP A 3 22.98 4.01 1.40
N ASP A 4 21.70 3.61 1.44
CA ASP A 4 21.27 2.25 1.09
C ASP A 4 21.34 2.04 -0.44
N ALA A 5 21.04 3.07 -1.22
CA ALA A 5 21.20 3.07 -2.67
C ALA A 5 22.67 2.98 -3.09
N GLU A 6 23.55 3.73 -2.44
CA GLU A 6 25.00 3.60 -2.60
C GLU A 6 25.49 2.19 -2.27
N ARG A 7 25.00 1.60 -1.17
CA ARG A 7 25.33 0.22 -0.81
C ARG A 7 24.89 -0.77 -1.90
N VAL A 8 23.65 -0.68 -2.36
CA VAL A 8 23.12 -1.55 -3.43
C VAL A 8 23.92 -1.36 -4.72
N TYR A 9 24.23 -0.12 -5.09
CA TYR A 9 25.07 0.22 -6.23
C TYR A 9 26.44 -0.46 -6.14
N ASN A 10 27.13 -0.34 -4.99
CA ASN A 10 28.45 -0.95 -4.79
C ASN A 10 28.40 -2.48 -4.92
N ILE A 11 27.37 -3.13 -4.36
CA ILE A 11 27.18 -4.59 -4.49
C ILE A 11 26.99 -4.99 -5.96
N LEU A 12 26.21 -4.23 -6.73
CA LEU A 12 26.01 -4.47 -8.16
C LEU A 12 27.31 -4.32 -8.96
N GLN A 13 28.12 -3.31 -8.62
CA GLN A 13 29.44 -3.10 -9.23
C GLN A 13 30.41 -4.25 -8.93
N GLU A 14 30.43 -4.76 -7.69
CA GLU A 14 31.23 -5.92 -7.30
C GLU A 14 30.87 -7.18 -8.12
N HIS A 15 29.59 -7.33 -8.47
CA HIS A 15 29.08 -8.41 -9.30
C HIS A 15 29.15 -8.12 -10.81
N GLN A 16 29.78 -7.01 -11.22
CA GLN A 16 29.96 -6.59 -12.61
C GLN A 16 28.63 -6.44 -13.38
N VAL A 17 27.59 -6.00 -12.68
CA VAL A 17 26.28 -5.72 -13.27
C VAL A 17 26.30 -4.32 -13.91
N GLU A 18 25.75 -4.19 -15.11
CA GLU A 18 25.52 -2.87 -15.71
C GLU A 18 24.43 -2.14 -14.93
N THR A 19 24.75 -0.95 -14.42
CA THR A 19 23.84 -0.20 -13.54
C THR A 19 23.61 1.21 -14.05
N ILE A 20 22.34 1.61 -14.08
CA ILE A 20 21.89 2.98 -14.25
C ILE A 20 21.26 3.42 -12.93
N VAL A 21 21.49 4.68 -12.52
CA VAL A 21 20.90 5.25 -11.30
C VAL A 21 20.03 6.46 -11.62
N ASP A 22 19.09 6.78 -10.75
CA ASP A 22 18.27 7.98 -10.89
C ASP A 22 19.09 9.26 -10.60
N LYS A 23 18.52 10.43 -10.91
CA LYS A 23 19.21 11.72 -10.76
C LYS A 23 19.63 12.04 -9.32
N ASP A 24 18.84 11.67 -8.32
CA ASP A 24 19.15 11.96 -6.93
C ASP A 24 20.19 10.99 -6.38
N THR A 25 20.08 9.69 -6.69
CA THR A 25 21.14 8.72 -6.39
C THR A 25 22.44 9.08 -7.09
N GLY A 26 22.41 9.39 -8.39
CA GLY A 26 23.59 9.76 -9.17
C GLY A 26 24.34 10.97 -8.61
N ARG A 27 23.62 11.99 -8.13
CA ARG A 27 24.22 13.13 -7.43
C ARG A 27 24.89 12.73 -6.12
N HIS A 28 24.32 11.79 -5.36
CA HIS A 28 24.85 11.36 -4.07
C HIS A 28 26.15 10.55 -4.22
N ILE A 29 26.23 9.67 -5.21
CA ILE A 29 27.41 8.82 -5.47
C ILE A 29 28.35 9.36 -6.57
N GLU A 30 28.13 10.60 -7.02
CA GLU A 30 28.93 11.30 -8.03
C GLU A 30 29.02 10.58 -9.40
N VAL A 31 27.92 9.99 -9.88
CA VAL A 31 27.79 9.41 -11.23
C VAL A 31 26.66 10.06 -12.04
N GLU A 32 26.61 9.81 -13.34
CA GLU A 32 25.53 10.31 -14.19
C GLU A 32 24.20 9.63 -13.85
N GLY A 33 23.19 10.44 -13.52
CA GLY A 33 21.85 9.97 -13.20
C GLY A 33 20.86 10.17 -14.35
N THR A 34 19.94 9.22 -14.51
CA THR A 34 18.98 9.13 -15.61
C THR A 34 17.55 9.33 -15.11
N VAL A 35 16.62 9.78 -15.96
CA VAL A 35 15.18 9.83 -15.62
C VAL A 35 14.62 8.41 -15.67
N LEU A 36 13.74 8.02 -14.74
CA LEU A 36 13.23 6.64 -14.66
C LEU A 36 12.61 6.16 -15.99
N THR A 37 11.89 7.03 -16.70
CA THR A 37 11.26 6.70 -17.99
C THR A 37 12.24 6.46 -19.14
N GLU A 38 13.50 6.87 -18.99
CA GLU A 38 14.56 6.73 -19.99
C GLU A 38 15.52 5.56 -19.64
N MET A 39 15.29 4.87 -18.52
CA MET A 39 16.11 3.74 -18.11
C MET A 39 15.79 2.51 -18.95
N GLU A 40 16.76 2.06 -19.75
CA GLU A 40 16.71 0.78 -20.45
C GLU A 40 17.38 -0.29 -19.58
N VAL A 41 16.60 -0.93 -18.69
CA VAL A 41 17.10 -1.93 -17.73
C VAL A 41 16.18 -3.12 -17.59
N ASP A 42 16.72 -4.27 -17.19
CA ASP A 42 15.95 -5.50 -16.96
C ASP A 42 15.13 -5.45 -15.67
N ILE A 43 15.65 -4.78 -14.63
CA ILE A 43 15.04 -4.64 -13.30
C ILE A 43 15.36 -3.26 -12.74
N ILE A 44 14.36 -2.57 -12.19
CA ILE A 44 14.54 -1.36 -11.40
C ILE A 44 14.48 -1.73 -9.92
N THR A 45 15.51 -1.39 -9.17
CA THR A 45 15.49 -1.52 -7.71
C THR A 45 15.04 -0.20 -7.09
N VAL A 46 13.93 -0.21 -6.35
CA VAL A 46 13.42 0.99 -5.66
C VAL A 46 13.69 0.86 -4.17
N ILE A 47 14.44 1.82 -3.62
CA ILE A 47 14.91 1.77 -2.24
C ILE A 47 14.20 2.85 -1.42
N GLY A 48 13.44 2.47 -0.41
CA GLY A 48 12.68 3.42 0.42
C GLY A 48 11.43 2.80 1.05
N GLY A 49 10.43 3.64 1.33
CA GLY A 49 9.10 3.20 1.77
C GLY A 49 8.05 3.23 0.65
N ASP A 50 6.79 2.95 1.01
CA ASP A 50 5.67 2.85 0.04
C ASP A 50 5.50 4.10 -0.81
N ARG A 51 5.74 5.29 -0.25
CA ARG A 51 5.66 6.55 -0.99
C ARG A 51 6.65 6.60 -2.16
N VAL A 52 7.89 6.15 -1.95
CA VAL A 52 8.94 6.15 -2.99
C VAL A 52 8.57 5.17 -4.09
N LEU A 53 8.12 3.96 -3.72
CA LEU A 53 7.65 2.94 -4.67
C LEU A 53 6.46 3.42 -5.51
N LEU A 54 5.42 3.94 -4.86
CA LEU A 54 4.24 4.45 -5.56
C LEU A 54 4.59 5.65 -6.46
N GLY A 55 5.51 6.51 -6.01
CA GLY A 55 6.00 7.63 -6.82
C GLY A 55 6.73 7.16 -8.07
N ALA A 56 7.64 6.18 -7.92
CA ALA A 56 8.37 5.57 -9.03
C ALA A 56 7.42 4.90 -10.03
N LEU A 57 6.40 4.17 -9.56
CA LEU A 57 5.42 3.53 -10.43
C LEU A 57 4.55 4.55 -11.20
N LEU A 58 4.19 5.67 -10.58
CA LEU A 58 3.49 6.77 -11.25
C LEU A 58 4.37 7.45 -12.30
N GLU A 59 5.67 7.60 -12.05
CA GLU A 59 6.64 8.17 -12.99
C GLU A 59 6.88 7.24 -14.18
N LEU A 60 7.08 5.94 -13.93
CA LEU A 60 7.22 4.92 -14.98
C LEU A 60 5.97 4.83 -15.87
N GLY A 61 4.79 5.09 -15.31
CA GLY A 61 3.55 5.12 -16.06
C GLY A 61 3.28 3.78 -16.75
N ASN A 62 3.26 3.78 -18.09
CA ASN A 62 3.00 2.59 -18.91
C ASN A 62 4.27 1.77 -19.24
N VAL A 63 5.44 2.21 -18.78
CA VAL A 63 6.68 1.45 -18.95
C VAL A 63 6.62 0.18 -18.10
N GLU A 64 6.70 -0.98 -18.75
CA GLU A 64 6.56 -2.29 -18.12
C GLU A 64 7.95 -2.86 -17.77
N ILE A 65 8.59 -2.28 -16.75
CA ILE A 65 9.86 -2.78 -16.20
C ILE A 65 9.61 -3.43 -14.84
N PRO A 66 10.10 -4.65 -14.58
CA PRO A 66 10.09 -5.27 -13.26
C PRO A 66 10.70 -4.40 -12.17
N VAL A 67 9.98 -4.22 -11.07
CA VAL A 67 10.43 -3.47 -9.91
C VAL A 67 10.78 -4.43 -8.77
N LEU A 68 11.97 -4.26 -8.20
CA LEU A 68 12.38 -4.88 -6.94
C LEU A 68 12.32 -3.82 -5.83
N PRO A 69 11.27 -3.82 -4.98
CA PRO A 69 11.21 -2.92 -3.85
C PRO A 69 12.12 -3.41 -2.72
N LEU A 70 13.04 -2.57 -2.26
CA LEU A 70 13.88 -2.81 -1.09
C LEU A 70 13.57 -1.78 0.00
N SER A 71 13.13 -2.23 1.17
CA SER A 71 12.86 -1.32 2.27
C SER A 71 14.16 -0.73 2.79
N SER A 72 14.13 0.57 3.07
CA SER A 72 15.17 1.23 3.86
C SER A 72 14.85 0.99 5.33
N ALA A 73 15.85 0.65 6.15
CA ALA A 73 15.66 0.37 7.58
C ALA A 73 15.02 1.54 8.36
N ARG A 74 15.07 2.76 7.81
CA ARG A 74 14.46 3.96 8.39
C ARG A 74 12.99 4.17 8.01
N GLU A 75 12.51 3.52 6.95
CA GLU A 75 11.17 3.69 6.39
C GLU A 75 10.64 2.35 5.85
N PRO A 76 10.18 1.44 6.72
CA PRO A 76 9.61 0.18 6.29
C PRO A 76 8.27 0.41 5.57
N GLY A 77 8.07 -0.24 4.42
CA GLY A 77 6.85 -0.15 3.62
C GLY A 77 6.06 -1.45 3.59
N PHE A 78 4.73 -1.39 3.46
CA PHE A 78 3.85 -2.55 3.40
C PHE A 78 3.98 -3.34 2.09
N LEU A 79 4.49 -2.71 1.03
CA LEU A 79 4.67 -3.32 -0.30
C LEU A 79 6.05 -3.99 -0.48
N PHE A 80 6.86 -4.03 0.57
CA PHE A 80 8.25 -4.49 0.55
C PHE A 80 8.38 -5.81 1.30
N GLU A 81 9.10 -6.77 0.72
CA GLU A 81 9.36 -8.07 1.36
C GLU A 81 10.79 -8.22 1.88
N THR A 82 11.69 -7.36 1.39
CA THR A 82 13.12 -7.45 1.62
C THR A 82 13.70 -6.07 1.87
N GLU A 83 14.70 -5.99 2.75
CA GLU A 83 15.44 -4.76 2.99
C GLU A 83 16.64 -4.62 2.06
N ALA A 84 17.04 -3.37 1.80
CA ALA A 84 18.30 -3.06 1.13
C ALA A 84 19.52 -3.68 1.84
N SER A 85 19.42 -3.84 3.18
CA SER A 85 20.46 -4.47 4.00
C SER A 85 20.74 -5.94 3.63
N SER A 86 19.76 -6.62 3.02
CA SER A 86 19.82 -8.02 2.60
C SER A 86 20.17 -8.20 1.13
N PHE A 87 20.36 -7.11 0.38
CA PHE A 87 20.55 -7.16 -1.08
C PHE A 87 21.76 -7.99 -1.52
N ASP A 88 22.86 -7.94 -0.76
CA ASP A 88 24.06 -8.76 -0.99
C ASP A 88 23.75 -10.26 -1.08
N SER A 89 22.79 -10.73 -0.28
CA SER A 89 22.37 -12.13 -0.35
C SER A 89 21.40 -12.42 -1.50
N LEU A 90 20.70 -11.40 -2.02
CA LEU A 90 19.71 -11.52 -3.09
C LEU A 90 20.30 -11.38 -4.49
N VAL A 91 21.39 -10.62 -4.65
CA VAL A 91 21.97 -10.35 -5.98
C VAL A 91 22.33 -11.64 -6.72
N SER A 92 22.85 -12.65 -6.02
CA SER A 92 23.12 -13.96 -6.61
C SER A 92 21.83 -14.66 -7.09
N ASP A 93 20.74 -14.60 -6.33
CA ASP A 93 19.46 -15.15 -6.75
C ASP A 93 18.91 -14.41 -7.99
N ILE A 94 19.10 -13.09 -8.07
CA ILE A 94 18.70 -12.28 -9.22
C ILE A 94 19.45 -12.72 -10.47
N LEU A 95 20.78 -12.79 -10.39
CA LEU A 95 21.67 -13.15 -11.51
C LEU A 95 21.47 -14.61 -11.97
N GLU A 96 21.12 -15.50 -11.06
CA GLU A 96 20.83 -16.91 -11.37
C GLU A 96 19.38 -17.14 -11.83
N GLY A 97 18.55 -16.09 -11.91
CA GLY A 97 17.15 -16.18 -12.33
C GLY A 97 16.24 -16.87 -11.31
N LYS A 98 16.62 -16.91 -10.03
CA LYS A 98 15.87 -17.52 -8.92
C LYS A 98 14.82 -16.57 -8.34
N TRP A 99 14.03 -15.99 -9.21
CA TRP A 99 12.97 -15.05 -8.87
C TRP A 99 11.81 -15.20 -9.85
N THR A 100 10.66 -14.63 -9.49
CA THR A 100 9.44 -14.66 -10.29
C THR A 100 8.83 -13.26 -10.36
N LEU A 101 7.89 -13.08 -11.29
CA LEU A 101 7.13 -11.85 -11.39
C LEU A 101 5.75 -12.03 -10.78
N GLU A 102 5.41 -11.19 -9.82
CA GLU A 102 4.02 -10.98 -9.39
C GLU A 102 3.44 -9.79 -10.14
N LYS A 103 2.30 -10.02 -10.80
CA LYS A 103 1.53 -8.95 -11.44
C LYS A 103 0.56 -8.36 -10.44
N ARG A 104 0.55 -7.03 -10.33
CA ARG A 104 -0.45 -6.28 -9.56
C ARG A 104 -1.26 -5.39 -10.48
N ALA A 105 -2.57 -5.63 -10.47
CA ALA A 105 -3.51 -4.85 -11.26
C ALA A 105 -3.41 -3.36 -10.89
N ARG A 106 -3.48 -2.51 -11.92
CA ARG A 106 -3.51 -1.06 -11.80
C ARG A 106 -4.81 -0.53 -12.40
N ILE A 107 -5.23 0.64 -11.95
CA ILE A 107 -6.34 1.39 -12.57
C ILE A 107 -5.79 2.63 -13.28
N GLN A 108 -6.50 3.10 -14.28
CA GLN A 108 -6.19 4.34 -14.99
C GLN A 108 -7.47 5.17 -15.11
N ALA A 109 -7.33 6.48 -15.09
CA ALA A 109 -8.44 7.41 -15.19
C ALA A 109 -8.25 8.35 -16.37
N ASP A 110 -9.30 8.57 -17.14
CA ASP A 110 -9.37 9.67 -18.10
C ASP A 110 -10.09 10.84 -17.44
N ILE A 111 -9.39 11.96 -17.30
CA ILE A 111 -9.89 13.18 -16.66
C ILE A 111 -9.79 14.31 -17.67
N ALA A 112 -10.93 14.87 -18.07
CA ALA A 112 -11.01 15.96 -19.05
C ALA A 112 -10.30 15.65 -20.39
N GLY A 113 -10.26 14.38 -20.81
CA GLY A 113 -9.62 13.94 -22.05
C GLY A 113 -8.12 13.65 -21.94
N GLU A 114 -7.53 13.79 -20.75
CA GLU A 114 -6.16 13.38 -20.46
C GLU A 114 -6.15 12.12 -19.59
N SER A 115 -5.43 11.09 -20.05
CA SER A 115 -5.25 9.87 -19.26
C SER A 115 -4.19 10.08 -18.18
N THR A 116 -4.51 9.65 -16.97
CA THR A 116 -3.54 9.59 -15.87
C THR A 116 -2.45 8.55 -16.17
N PRO A 117 -1.28 8.59 -15.49
CA PRO A 117 -0.48 7.38 -15.36
C PRO A 117 -1.31 6.28 -14.66
N PRO A 118 -0.99 5.00 -14.88
CA PRO A 118 -1.57 3.90 -14.11
C PRO A 118 -1.28 4.04 -12.60
N ILE A 119 -2.29 3.74 -11.81
CA ILE A 119 -2.38 3.94 -10.36
C ILE A 119 -2.39 2.55 -9.70
N LEU A 120 -1.53 2.33 -8.71
CA LEU A 120 -1.41 1.02 -8.06
C LEU A 120 -2.47 0.80 -6.98
N ASN A 121 -2.70 1.78 -6.12
CA ASN A 121 -3.58 1.65 -4.97
C ASN A 121 -4.97 2.20 -5.28
N ASP A 122 -5.09 3.52 -5.42
CA ASP A 122 -6.38 4.17 -5.48
C ASP A 122 -6.38 5.54 -6.15
N LEU A 123 -7.49 5.81 -6.84
CA LEU A 123 -7.89 7.12 -7.30
C LEU A 123 -8.89 7.70 -6.30
N ALA A 124 -8.51 8.79 -5.67
CA ALA A 124 -9.32 9.47 -4.68
C ALA A 124 -9.84 10.81 -5.24
N ILE A 125 -11.15 11.05 -5.15
CA ILE A 125 -11.79 12.27 -5.64
C ILE A 125 -12.34 13.03 -4.45
N PHE A 126 -11.78 14.22 -4.21
CA PHE A 126 -12.10 15.03 -3.03
C PHE A 126 -12.30 16.49 -3.37
N ALA A 127 -13.11 17.17 -2.57
CA ALA A 127 -13.08 18.62 -2.53
C ALA A 127 -11.72 19.11 -1.99
N ARG A 128 -11.11 20.08 -2.67
CA ARG A 128 -9.82 20.68 -2.26
C ARG A 128 -9.85 21.27 -0.84
N ARG A 129 -11.02 21.71 -0.39
CA ARG A 129 -11.24 22.20 0.97
C ARG A 129 -11.98 21.14 1.79
N SER A 130 -11.38 20.74 2.91
CA SER A 130 -11.98 19.82 3.88
C SER A 130 -13.39 20.26 4.30
N ALA A 131 -14.22 19.28 4.70
CA ALA A 131 -15.62 19.47 5.10
C ALA A 131 -16.47 20.16 4.02
N THR A 132 -16.18 19.88 2.75
CA THR A 132 -16.99 20.34 1.61
C THR A 132 -17.44 19.15 0.80
N LEU A 133 -18.75 19.05 0.57
CA LEU A 133 -19.33 17.93 -0.17
C LEU A 133 -19.00 18.00 -1.67
N VAL A 134 -18.78 16.83 -2.25
CA VAL A 134 -18.75 16.55 -3.68
C VAL A 134 -20.03 15.80 -4.03
N ARG A 135 -20.77 16.30 -5.03
CA ARG A 135 -21.92 15.60 -5.60
C ARG A 135 -21.53 14.96 -6.90
N TYR A 136 -22.00 13.75 -7.17
CA TYR A 136 -21.70 13.02 -8.39
C TYR A 136 -22.79 12.01 -8.71
N SER A 137 -22.84 11.62 -9.99
CA SER A 137 -23.57 10.47 -10.51
C SER A 137 -22.55 9.40 -10.90
N LEU A 138 -22.68 8.19 -10.37
CA LEU A 138 -21.83 7.06 -10.69
C LEU A 138 -22.53 6.16 -11.72
N TYR A 139 -21.83 5.83 -12.80
CA TYR A 139 -22.27 4.91 -13.82
C TYR A 139 -21.30 3.73 -13.89
N ILE A 140 -21.81 2.53 -14.16
CA ILE A 140 -21.04 1.32 -14.39
C ILE A 140 -21.50 0.78 -15.73
N ASP A 141 -20.57 0.65 -16.69
CA ASP A 141 -20.86 0.26 -18.08
C ASP A 141 -22.04 1.04 -18.68
N GLU A 142 -21.98 2.37 -18.58
CA GLU A 142 -23.00 3.33 -19.06
C GLU A 142 -24.34 3.32 -18.32
N GLU A 143 -24.59 2.39 -17.39
CA GLU A 143 -25.81 2.35 -16.58
C GLU A 143 -25.68 3.22 -15.33
N LEU A 144 -26.68 4.06 -15.05
CA LEU A 144 -26.71 4.86 -13.83
C LEU A 144 -26.84 3.93 -12.62
N PHE A 145 -25.79 3.84 -11.82
CA PHE A 145 -25.77 3.02 -10.61
C PHE A 145 -26.30 3.78 -9.40
N LEU A 146 -25.74 4.97 -9.12
CA LEU A 146 -26.20 5.80 -8.01
C LEU A 146 -25.93 7.28 -8.24
N LYS A 147 -26.55 8.12 -7.41
CA LYS A 147 -26.17 9.52 -7.20
C LYS A 147 -25.87 9.71 -5.73
N ASP A 148 -24.80 10.43 -5.42
CA ASP A 148 -24.42 10.68 -4.03
C ASP A 148 -23.94 12.11 -3.78
N SER A 149 -23.87 12.47 -2.51
CA SER A 149 -23.15 13.63 -2.00
C SER A 149 -22.32 13.18 -0.81
N SER A 150 -21.01 13.34 -0.86
CA SER A 150 -20.08 12.81 0.15
C SER A 150 -18.87 13.75 0.28
N ASP A 151 -17.98 13.51 1.24
CA ASP A 151 -16.70 14.23 1.29
C ASP A 151 -15.81 13.88 0.09
N GLY A 152 -15.99 12.67 -0.46
CA GLY A 152 -15.31 12.21 -1.66
C GLY A 152 -15.68 10.79 -2.06
N LEU A 153 -14.97 10.27 -3.06
CA LEU A 153 -15.11 8.92 -3.59
C LEU A 153 -13.73 8.32 -3.83
N ILE A 154 -13.51 7.08 -3.42
CA ILE A 154 -12.28 6.34 -3.69
C ILE A 154 -12.60 5.16 -4.60
N ILE A 155 -11.83 4.99 -5.67
CA ILE A 155 -11.82 3.78 -6.48
C ILE A 155 -10.47 3.12 -6.28
N SER A 156 -10.49 1.88 -5.81
CA SER A 156 -9.30 1.19 -5.31
C SER A 156 -9.12 -0.19 -5.94
N THR A 157 -7.86 -0.53 -6.21
CA THR A 157 -7.44 -1.87 -6.64
C THR A 157 -7.42 -2.83 -5.45
N PRO A 158 -7.20 -4.15 -5.66
CA PRO A 158 -6.97 -5.07 -4.55
C PRO A 158 -5.78 -4.66 -3.67
N THR A 159 -4.71 -4.13 -4.28
CA THR A 159 -3.52 -3.65 -3.55
C THR A 159 -3.84 -2.42 -2.71
N GLY A 160 -4.63 -1.48 -3.25
CA GLY A 160 -5.07 -0.29 -2.50
C GLY A 160 -6.15 -0.56 -1.45
N SER A 161 -6.75 -1.75 -1.43
CA SER A 161 -7.80 -2.09 -0.48
C SER A 161 -7.35 -2.02 0.98
N THR A 162 -6.04 -2.16 1.24
CA THR A 162 -5.41 -2.01 2.55
C THR A 162 -4.81 -0.62 2.80
N ALA A 163 -4.89 0.27 1.81
CA ALA A 163 -4.43 1.66 1.88
C ALA A 163 -5.56 2.59 2.32
N TYR A 164 -5.82 3.69 1.60
CA TYR A 164 -6.80 4.68 2.04
C TYR A 164 -8.23 4.12 2.04
N SER A 165 -8.54 3.24 1.09
CA SER A 165 -9.82 2.51 1.03
C SER A 165 -10.20 1.85 2.37
N MET A 166 -9.23 1.22 3.05
CA MET A 166 -9.44 0.58 4.35
C MET A 166 -9.85 1.59 5.42
N SER A 167 -9.20 2.76 5.46
CA SER A 167 -9.44 3.79 6.48
C SER A 167 -10.84 4.42 6.39
N VAL A 168 -11.47 4.38 5.22
CA VAL A 168 -12.83 4.91 5.01
C VAL A 168 -13.90 3.81 5.01
N GLY A 169 -13.56 2.60 5.48
CA GLY A 169 -14.49 1.49 5.64
C GLY A 169 -14.67 0.61 4.39
N GLY A 170 -13.74 0.67 3.45
CA GLY A 170 -13.68 -0.24 2.29
C GLY A 170 -13.36 -1.69 2.68
N PRO A 171 -13.75 -2.67 1.85
CA PRO A 171 -13.43 -4.07 2.09
C PRO A 171 -11.94 -4.34 1.87
N VAL A 172 -11.36 -5.24 2.65
CA VAL A 172 -10.04 -5.80 2.34
C VAL A 172 -10.19 -6.84 1.23
N VAL A 173 -9.47 -6.63 0.13
CA VAL A 173 -9.50 -7.50 -1.06
C VAL A 173 -8.13 -8.15 -1.21
N LEU A 174 -8.12 -9.47 -1.38
CA LEU A 174 -6.87 -10.23 -1.51
C LEU A 174 -6.40 -10.25 -2.97
N ASN A 175 -5.09 -10.07 -3.19
CA ASN A 175 -4.48 -10.33 -4.49
C ASN A 175 -4.51 -11.84 -4.82
N PRO A 176 -4.65 -12.25 -6.10
CA PRO A 176 -4.75 -11.43 -7.30
C PRO A 176 -6.21 -11.25 -7.80
N ALA A 177 -7.17 -10.96 -6.93
CA ALA A 177 -8.58 -10.83 -7.34
C ALA A 177 -8.78 -9.77 -8.45
N SER A 178 -9.51 -10.10 -9.51
CA SER A 178 -9.78 -9.20 -10.64
C SER A 178 -10.99 -8.31 -10.39
N VAL A 179 -10.87 -7.40 -9.42
CA VAL A 179 -11.96 -6.51 -8.99
C VAL A 179 -11.46 -5.11 -8.64
N MET A 180 -12.34 -4.13 -8.73
CA MET A 180 -12.17 -2.78 -8.18
C MET A 180 -13.17 -2.54 -7.04
N SER A 181 -12.77 -1.77 -6.03
CA SER A 181 -13.64 -1.33 -4.94
C SER A 181 -13.98 0.15 -5.09
N ILE A 182 -15.27 0.47 -5.03
CA ILE A 182 -15.80 1.84 -5.06
C ILE A 182 -16.27 2.17 -3.65
N VAL A 183 -15.62 3.14 -3.01
CA VAL A 183 -15.78 3.44 -1.58
C VAL A 183 -16.12 4.92 -1.38
N PRO A 184 -17.37 5.26 -1.04
CA PRO A 184 -17.73 6.64 -0.74
C PRO A 184 -17.11 7.08 0.60
N VAL A 185 -16.58 8.29 0.64
CA VAL A 185 -16.00 8.87 1.87
C VAL A 185 -17.03 9.75 2.54
N ASN A 186 -17.53 9.35 3.72
CA ASN A 186 -18.54 10.08 4.50
C ASN A 186 -19.76 10.50 3.65
N SER A 187 -20.43 9.53 3.02
CA SER A 187 -21.68 9.78 2.31
C SER A 187 -22.73 10.41 3.22
N VAL A 188 -23.48 11.40 2.72
CA VAL A 188 -24.66 11.92 3.42
C VAL A 188 -25.79 10.90 3.49
N ASN A 189 -25.75 9.86 2.65
CA ASN A 189 -26.66 8.72 2.72
C ASN A 189 -26.01 7.59 3.54
N PRO A 190 -26.42 7.39 4.81
CA PRO A 190 -25.82 6.39 5.69
C PRO A 190 -26.13 4.96 5.28
N ALA A 191 -27.05 4.74 4.33
CA ALA A 191 -27.28 3.42 3.75
C ALA A 191 -26.22 3.05 2.71
N GLN A 192 -25.41 4.01 2.24
CA GLN A 192 -24.39 3.68 1.25
C GLN A 192 -23.28 2.82 1.82
N ARG A 193 -22.86 1.86 1.00
CA ARG A 193 -21.84 0.88 1.31
C ARG A 193 -20.81 0.86 0.18
N PRO A 194 -19.57 0.46 0.49
CA PRO A 194 -18.61 0.09 -0.55
C PRO A 194 -19.20 -0.93 -1.51
N VAL A 195 -18.85 -0.81 -2.78
CA VAL A 195 -19.26 -1.74 -3.84
C VAL A 195 -18.02 -2.32 -4.49
N VAL A 196 -18.02 -3.63 -4.71
CA VAL A 196 -16.95 -4.32 -5.43
C VAL A 196 -17.49 -4.72 -6.80
N VAL A 197 -16.75 -4.35 -7.85
CA VAL A 197 -17.10 -4.63 -9.24
C VAL A 197 -15.96 -5.38 -9.93
N PRO A 198 -16.23 -6.18 -10.97
CA PRO A 198 -15.19 -6.72 -11.84
C PRO A 198 -14.28 -5.60 -12.40
N ASP A 199 -12.98 -5.90 -12.55
CA ASP A 199 -12.01 -4.90 -13.02
C ASP A 199 -12.06 -4.63 -14.54
N ASP A 200 -12.83 -5.40 -15.30
CA ASP A 200 -13.09 -5.19 -16.72
C ASP A 200 -14.24 -4.20 -16.99
N GLN A 201 -14.98 -3.79 -15.96
CA GLN A 201 -16.04 -2.78 -16.09
C GLN A 201 -15.48 -1.36 -16.11
N LYS A 202 -16.17 -0.47 -16.83
CA LYS A 202 -15.87 0.96 -16.85
C LYS A 202 -16.69 1.69 -15.80
N ILE A 203 -16.01 2.44 -14.95
CA ILE A 203 -16.64 3.28 -13.92
C ILE A 203 -16.61 4.73 -14.41
N GLU A 204 -17.77 5.34 -14.59
CA GLU A 204 -17.86 6.75 -14.98
C GLU A 204 -18.47 7.62 -13.88
N ILE A 205 -17.81 8.73 -13.59
CA ILE A 205 -18.26 9.71 -12.61
C ILE A 205 -18.68 10.95 -13.40
N ARG A 206 -19.98 11.19 -13.42
CA ARG A 206 -20.63 12.29 -14.13
C ARG A 206 -21.26 13.27 -13.14
N ASP A 207 -21.71 14.42 -13.64
CA ASP A 207 -22.38 15.46 -12.84
C ASP A 207 -21.59 15.91 -11.60
N LEU A 208 -20.25 15.82 -11.68
CA LEU A 208 -19.36 16.14 -10.58
C LEU A 208 -19.47 17.63 -10.24
N SER A 209 -19.84 17.94 -9.00
CA SER A 209 -19.99 19.32 -8.56
C SER A 209 -19.65 19.52 -7.09
N SER A 210 -19.02 20.65 -6.78
CA SER A 210 -18.76 21.09 -5.41
C SER A 210 -18.72 22.62 -5.36
N ARG A 211 -18.78 23.20 -4.16
CA ARG A 211 -18.62 24.65 -3.95
C ARG A 211 -17.18 25.12 -4.08
N VAL A 212 -16.25 24.18 -4.09
CA VAL A 212 -14.81 24.42 -4.25
C VAL A 212 -14.28 23.51 -5.35
N THR A 213 -13.06 23.76 -5.78
CA THR A 213 -12.35 22.89 -6.72
C THR A 213 -12.35 21.44 -6.24
N VAL A 214 -12.61 20.50 -7.13
CA VAL A 214 -12.47 19.06 -6.87
C VAL A 214 -11.13 18.60 -7.43
N GLU A 215 -10.44 17.73 -6.70
CA GLU A 215 -9.15 17.17 -7.09
C GLU A 215 -9.25 15.65 -7.18
N ALA A 216 -8.63 15.10 -8.22
CA ALA A 216 -8.22 13.71 -8.30
C ALA A 216 -6.86 13.55 -7.64
N VAL A 217 -6.73 12.56 -6.76
CA VAL A 217 -5.51 12.22 -6.03
C VAL A 217 -5.14 10.79 -6.42
N LEU A 218 -3.96 10.64 -7.03
CA LEU A 218 -3.46 9.36 -7.54
C LEU A 218 -2.46 8.80 -6.52
N ASP A 219 -2.73 7.61 -5.98
CA ASP A 219 -1.91 6.93 -4.96
C ASP A 219 -1.53 7.82 -3.76
N GLY A 220 -2.39 8.79 -3.43
CA GLY A 220 -2.15 9.74 -2.35
C GLY A 220 -1.08 10.81 -2.63
N GLN A 221 -0.52 10.86 -3.85
CA GLN A 221 0.66 11.68 -4.16
C GLN A 221 0.41 12.76 -5.22
N LYS A 222 0.05 12.36 -6.44
CA LYS A 222 -0.16 13.31 -7.54
C LYS A 222 -1.58 13.86 -7.46
N ARG A 223 -1.73 15.19 -7.53
CA ARG A 223 -3.02 15.87 -7.51
C ARG A 223 -3.29 16.52 -8.86
N GLN A 224 -4.49 16.32 -9.37
CA GLN A 224 -4.97 16.94 -10.60
C GLN A 224 -6.32 17.60 -10.32
N THR A 225 -6.44 18.88 -10.70
CA THR A 225 -7.72 19.58 -10.65
C THR A 225 -8.69 18.98 -11.67
N ILE A 226 -9.94 18.78 -11.25
CA ILE A 226 -11.02 18.38 -12.15
C ILE A 226 -11.85 19.62 -12.45
N ASP A 227 -11.73 20.13 -13.68
CA ASP A 227 -12.45 21.32 -14.11
C ASP A 227 -13.88 20.98 -14.53
N ASN A 228 -14.03 20.25 -15.65
CA ASN A 228 -15.30 19.83 -16.23
C ASN A 228 -15.15 18.53 -17.03
N GLY A 229 -16.20 17.73 -17.05
CA GLY A 229 -16.28 16.50 -17.84
C GLY A 229 -16.36 15.24 -16.98
N PRO A 230 -16.72 14.10 -17.59
CA PRO A 230 -16.76 12.83 -16.89
C PRO A 230 -15.34 12.39 -16.51
N ILE A 231 -15.21 11.74 -15.37
CA ILE A 231 -14.01 10.95 -15.04
C ILE A 231 -14.33 9.51 -15.39
N VAL A 232 -13.48 8.88 -16.17
CA VAL A 232 -13.67 7.49 -16.60
C VAL A 232 -12.54 6.64 -16.05
N VAL A 233 -12.86 5.78 -15.10
CA VAL A 233 -11.90 4.86 -14.46
C VAL A 233 -12.08 3.46 -15.03
N HIS A 234 -10.95 2.84 -15.37
CA HIS A 234 -10.90 1.51 -15.94
C HIS A 234 -9.61 0.82 -15.50
N ARG A 235 -9.53 -0.50 -15.65
CA ARG A 235 -8.27 -1.22 -15.47
C ARG A 235 -7.23 -0.74 -16.49
N ALA A 236 -6.02 -0.47 -16.01
CA ALA A 236 -4.90 -0.09 -16.87
C ALA A 236 -4.50 -1.26 -17.78
N GLU A 237 -4.02 -0.95 -18.99
CA GLU A 237 -3.54 -1.97 -19.94
C GLU A 237 -2.33 -2.74 -19.39
N LYS A 238 -1.55 -2.10 -18.51
CA LYS A 238 -0.29 -2.60 -17.98
C LYS A 238 -0.36 -2.78 -16.47
N ASP A 239 -0.16 -4.00 -16.00
CA ASP A 239 -0.01 -4.30 -14.56
C ASP A 239 1.35 -3.78 -14.06
N ALA A 240 1.48 -3.56 -12.76
CA ALA A 240 2.79 -3.39 -12.13
C ALA A 240 3.45 -4.77 -11.96
N LEU A 241 4.74 -4.85 -12.30
CA LEU A 241 5.52 -6.08 -12.20
C LEU A 241 6.44 -6.00 -10.99
N PHE A 242 6.24 -6.91 -10.03
CA PHE A 242 7.06 -7.02 -8.83
C PHE A 242 7.98 -8.23 -8.92
N VAL A 243 9.28 -8.02 -8.72
CA VAL A 243 10.25 -9.10 -8.54
C VAL A 243 9.99 -9.75 -7.18
N LYS A 244 9.78 -11.07 -7.17
CA LYS A 244 9.49 -11.88 -6.00
C LYS A 244 10.43 -13.06 -5.87
N PHE A 245 10.78 -13.38 -4.63
CA PHE A 245 11.54 -14.58 -4.27
C PHE A 245 10.63 -15.62 -3.61
N SER A 246 11.09 -16.86 -3.48
CA SER A 246 10.29 -17.90 -2.83
C SER A 246 9.98 -17.55 -1.37
N GLU A 247 8.85 -18.00 -0.85
CA GLU A 247 8.46 -17.75 0.55
C GLU A 247 9.52 -18.26 1.53
N GLU A 248 10.14 -19.42 1.26
CA GLU A 248 11.22 -19.97 2.08
C GLU A 248 12.45 -19.06 2.06
N ARG A 249 12.76 -18.45 0.90
CA ARG A 249 13.88 -17.54 0.76
C ARG A 249 13.64 -16.26 1.55
N ILE A 250 12.46 -15.65 1.42
CA ILE A 250 12.07 -14.47 2.18
C ILE A 250 12.09 -14.78 3.69
N ALA A 251 11.53 -15.91 4.12
CA ALA A 251 11.55 -16.33 5.51
C ALA A 251 12.99 -16.53 6.05
N ALA A 252 13.90 -17.09 5.25
CA ALA A 252 15.30 -17.24 5.63
C ALA A 252 16.02 -15.90 5.78
N LEU A 253 15.72 -14.92 4.93
CA LEU A 253 16.25 -13.56 5.04
C LEU A 253 15.71 -12.87 6.30
N ARG A 254 14.40 -12.96 6.56
CA ARG A 254 13.76 -12.46 7.78
C ARG A 254 14.34 -13.09 9.04
N GLY A 255 14.61 -14.39 9.03
CA GLY A 255 15.25 -15.09 10.16
C GLY A 255 16.65 -14.55 10.47
N LYS A 256 17.42 -14.15 9.45
CA LYS A 256 18.73 -13.50 9.62
C LYS A 256 18.60 -12.04 10.08
N LEU A 257 17.57 -11.33 9.60
CA LEU A 257 17.23 -9.97 10.03
C LEU A 257 16.84 -9.94 11.51
N LYS A 258 15.93 -10.82 11.95
CA LYS A 258 15.55 -10.98 13.37
C LYS A 258 16.74 -11.28 14.30
N GLN A 259 17.81 -11.90 13.79
CA GLN A 259 19.04 -12.12 14.56
C GLN A 259 19.95 -10.87 14.63
N LYS A 260 19.82 -9.95 13.68
CA LYS A 260 20.64 -8.72 13.59
C LYS A 260 19.91 -7.47 14.08
N THR A 261 18.58 -7.48 14.17
CA THR A 261 17.77 -6.32 14.52
C THR A 261 16.47 -6.79 15.16
N ASP A 262 16.31 -6.56 16.46
CA ASP A 262 15.01 -6.66 17.12
C ASP A 262 14.22 -5.37 16.81
N SER A 263 13.61 -5.28 15.63
CA SER A 263 12.69 -4.20 15.25
C SER A 263 11.24 -4.69 15.20
N PHE A 264 10.32 -3.85 15.67
CA PHE A 264 8.90 -4.16 15.88
C PHE A 264 8.10 -4.32 14.57
N GLU A 265 8.55 -3.69 13.47
CA GLU A 265 7.82 -3.68 12.19
C GLU A 265 8.10 -4.91 11.32
N ASP A 266 9.27 -5.53 11.48
CA ASP A 266 9.59 -6.84 10.86
C ASP A 266 8.66 -7.95 11.35
N LEU A 267 8.15 -7.82 12.57
CA LEU A 267 7.18 -8.74 13.16
C LEU A 267 5.76 -8.47 12.64
N ALA A 268 5.44 -7.21 12.29
CA ALA A 268 4.11 -6.81 11.84
C ALA A 268 3.82 -7.20 10.37
N GLN A 269 4.85 -7.32 9.52
CA GLN A 269 4.68 -7.66 8.09
C GLN A 269 4.19 -9.10 7.87
N ASP A 270 4.65 -10.05 8.68
CA ASP A 270 4.27 -11.48 8.66
C ASP A 270 2.90 -11.78 9.29
N LEU A 271 2.28 -10.78 9.91
CA LEU A 271 1.01 -10.98 10.59
C LEU A 271 -0.10 -11.25 9.57
N PRO A 272 -0.94 -12.29 9.80
CA PRO A 272 -2.19 -12.46 9.08
C PRO A 272 -3.04 -11.17 9.14
N PRO A 273 -3.88 -10.89 8.14
CA PRO A 273 -4.69 -9.66 8.11
C PRO A 273 -5.50 -9.43 9.39
N SER A 274 -6.01 -10.50 10.02
CA SER A 274 -6.72 -10.42 11.30
C SER A 274 -5.84 -9.96 12.46
N ALA A 275 -4.56 -10.33 12.47
CA ALA A 275 -3.60 -9.90 13.49
C ALA A 275 -3.15 -8.46 13.27
N LYS A 276 -2.98 -8.03 12.01
CA LYS A 276 -2.74 -6.62 11.66
C LYS A 276 -3.90 -5.72 12.09
N LEU A 277 -5.13 -6.17 11.87
CA LEU A 277 -6.33 -5.44 12.28
C LEU A 277 -6.41 -5.31 13.80
N VAL A 278 -6.25 -6.41 14.55
CA VAL A 278 -6.22 -6.38 16.03
C VAL A 278 -5.12 -5.47 16.56
N LEU A 279 -3.93 -5.51 15.95
CA LEU A 279 -2.82 -4.64 16.32
C LEU A 279 -3.16 -3.16 16.12
N LYS A 280 -3.65 -2.76 14.95
CA LYS A 280 -4.08 -1.38 14.69
C LYS A 280 -5.17 -0.90 15.65
N THR A 281 -6.14 -1.76 15.98
CA THR A 281 -7.18 -1.42 16.95
C THR A 281 -6.58 -1.14 18.33
N LEU A 282 -5.61 -1.94 18.78
CA LEU A 282 -4.91 -1.71 20.05
C LEU A 282 -4.00 -0.47 20.02
N GLU A 283 -3.39 -0.15 18.88
CA GLU A 283 -2.60 1.08 18.72
C GLU A 283 -3.48 2.33 18.83
N TYR A 284 -4.69 2.27 18.29
CA TYR A 284 -5.60 3.41 18.23
C TYR A 284 -6.40 3.61 19.54
N GLU A 285 -6.97 2.53 20.08
CA GLU A 285 -7.81 2.57 21.27
C GLU A 285 -7.03 2.39 22.58
N GLY A 286 -5.77 1.93 22.50
CA GLY A 286 -4.92 1.63 23.65
C GLY A 286 -5.20 0.25 24.25
N GLU A 287 -5.27 0.17 25.58
CA GLU A 287 -5.46 -1.11 26.26
C GLU A 287 -6.92 -1.57 26.20
N LEU A 288 -7.17 -2.74 25.60
CA LEU A 288 -8.51 -3.30 25.46
C LEU A 288 -8.60 -4.72 26.02
N THR A 289 -9.78 -5.11 26.49
CA THR A 289 -10.11 -6.51 26.78
C THR A 289 -10.36 -7.29 25.49
N GLN A 290 -10.26 -8.62 25.54
CA GLN A 290 -10.61 -9.45 24.38
C GLN A 290 -12.04 -9.19 23.86
N LYS A 291 -12.97 -8.85 24.76
CA LYS A 291 -14.36 -8.57 24.40
C LYS A 291 -14.46 -7.26 23.60
N GLU A 292 -13.81 -6.21 24.07
CA GLU A 292 -13.78 -4.92 23.38
C GLU A 292 -13.08 -5.05 22.03
N ILE A 293 -11.97 -5.79 21.94
CA ILE A 293 -11.31 -6.06 20.65
C ILE A 293 -12.26 -6.74 19.65
N ILE A 294 -13.10 -7.68 20.11
CA ILE A 294 -14.11 -8.31 19.25
C ILE A 294 -15.15 -7.29 18.77
N GLU A 295 -15.61 -6.41 19.65
CA GLU A 295 -16.60 -5.38 19.35
C GLU A 295 -16.04 -4.33 18.37
N GLU A 296 -14.80 -3.88 18.57
CA GLU A 296 -14.15 -2.87 17.74
C GLU A 296 -13.68 -3.41 16.38
N THR A 297 -13.13 -4.63 16.34
CA THR A 297 -12.65 -5.22 15.08
C THR A 297 -13.76 -5.88 14.25
N LEU A 298 -14.92 -6.14 14.85
CA LEU A 298 -16.02 -6.94 14.29
C LEU A 298 -15.59 -8.36 13.85
N LEU A 299 -14.42 -8.84 14.29
CA LEU A 299 -13.93 -10.17 13.98
C LEU A 299 -14.60 -11.23 14.88
N PRO A 300 -14.81 -12.46 14.39
CA PRO A 300 -15.29 -13.55 15.24
C PRO A 300 -14.36 -13.79 16.43
N ALA A 301 -14.93 -14.15 17.59
CA ALA A 301 -14.17 -14.40 18.82
C ALA A 301 -13.06 -15.45 18.70
N ARG A 302 -13.16 -16.38 17.75
CA ARG A 302 -12.09 -17.36 17.46
C ARG A 302 -10.93 -16.70 16.71
N THR A 303 -11.22 -15.81 15.78
CA THR A 303 -10.25 -15.07 14.98
C THR A 303 -9.48 -14.06 15.84
N VAL A 304 -10.14 -13.35 16.75
CA VAL A 304 -9.47 -12.45 17.71
C VAL A 304 -8.52 -13.22 18.63
N ARG A 305 -8.92 -14.39 19.14
CA ARG A 305 -8.03 -15.25 19.95
C ARG A 305 -6.81 -15.72 19.18
N TYR A 306 -7.00 -16.12 17.92
CA TYR A 306 -5.92 -16.52 17.04
C TYR A 306 -4.95 -15.36 16.76
N ALA A 307 -5.49 -14.19 16.43
CA ALA A 307 -4.72 -12.96 16.24
C ALA A 307 -3.91 -12.58 17.48
N LEU A 308 -4.53 -12.51 18.65
CA LEU A 308 -3.85 -12.20 19.91
C LEU A 308 -2.78 -13.25 20.26
N ALA A 309 -3.00 -14.53 19.97
CA ALA A 309 -2.00 -15.56 20.22
C ALA A 309 -0.71 -15.33 19.41
N ILE A 310 -0.84 -14.92 18.15
CA ILE A 310 0.30 -14.56 17.29
C ILE A 310 0.98 -13.29 17.79
N LEU A 311 0.20 -12.24 18.07
CA LEU A 311 0.75 -10.96 18.54
C LEU A 311 1.50 -11.10 19.87
N ILE A 312 1.05 -11.99 20.75
CA ILE A 312 1.70 -12.30 22.03
C ILE A 312 2.93 -13.18 21.81
N SER A 313 2.88 -14.20 20.94
CA SER A 313 4.04 -15.05 20.64
C SER A 313 5.21 -14.24 20.09
N ASP A 314 4.87 -13.22 19.31
CA ASP A 314 5.81 -12.35 18.62
C ASP A 314 6.22 -11.15 19.50
N ARG A 315 5.75 -11.09 20.75
CA ARG A 315 6.02 -10.02 21.74
C ARG A 315 5.60 -8.62 21.29
N ILE A 316 4.64 -8.53 20.38
CA ILE A 316 4.08 -7.28 19.85
C ILE A 316 3.02 -6.74 20.82
N VAL A 317 2.22 -7.64 21.39
CA VAL A 317 1.15 -7.32 22.35
C VAL A 317 1.44 -8.01 23.67
N GLU A 318 1.34 -7.25 24.76
CA GLU A 318 1.42 -7.77 26.11
C GLU A 318 0.03 -8.08 26.66
N LYS A 319 -0.06 -9.13 27.46
CA LYS A 319 -1.27 -9.51 28.18
C LYS A 319 -1.06 -9.28 29.67
N HIS A 320 -1.89 -8.42 30.25
CA HIS A 320 -1.87 -8.11 31.69
C HIS A 320 -3.22 -8.43 32.34
N VAL A 321 -3.22 -8.66 33.65
CA VAL A 321 -4.45 -8.88 34.41
C VAL A 321 -5.10 -7.53 34.70
N SER A 322 -6.39 -7.40 34.39
CA SER A 322 -7.12 -6.16 34.70
C SER A 322 -7.16 -5.91 36.20
N LEU A 323 -6.75 -4.71 36.63
CA LEU A 323 -6.85 -4.27 38.01
C LEU A 323 -8.31 -4.05 38.46
N ARG A 324 -9.24 -3.92 37.51
CA ARG A 324 -10.68 -3.72 37.77
C ARG A 324 -11.47 -5.03 37.87
N ASP A 325 -11.05 -6.08 37.16
CA ASP A 325 -11.59 -7.45 37.29
C ASP A 325 -10.48 -8.47 37.02
N SER A 326 -10.03 -9.17 38.05
CA SER A 326 -8.91 -10.12 37.98
C SER A 326 -9.17 -11.34 37.10
N ARG A 327 -10.40 -11.54 36.63
CA ARG A 327 -10.77 -12.61 35.69
C ARG A 327 -10.63 -12.18 34.23
N GLN A 328 -10.42 -10.89 33.97
CA GLN A 328 -10.26 -10.34 32.63
C GLN A 328 -8.80 -10.01 32.34
N SER A 329 -8.42 -10.25 31.10
CA SER A 329 -7.09 -9.88 30.59
C SER A 329 -7.23 -8.66 29.71
N LEU A 330 -6.37 -7.68 29.95
CA LEU A 330 -6.16 -6.53 29.08
C LEU A 330 -4.98 -6.83 28.16
N TYR A 331 -5.10 -6.36 26.94
CA TYR A 331 -4.10 -6.46 25.90
C TYR A 331 -3.69 -5.05 25.51
N ARG A 332 -2.38 -4.84 25.38
CA ARG A 332 -1.81 -3.56 25.00
C ARG A 332 -0.61 -3.77 24.09
N VAL A 333 -0.31 -2.78 23.26
CA VAL A 333 0.94 -2.77 22.49
C VAL A 333 2.11 -2.67 23.46
N ALA A 334 3.15 -3.49 23.27
CA ALA A 334 4.31 -3.49 24.15
C ALA A 334 5.05 -2.14 24.13
N ASP A 335 5.45 -1.63 25.30
CA ASP A 335 6.22 -0.39 25.42
C ASP A 335 7.66 -0.60 24.90
N ARG A 336 8.17 0.33 24.09
CA ARG A 336 9.55 0.30 23.56
C ARG A 336 10.55 0.29 24.73
N VAL A 337 11.50 -0.66 24.74
CA VAL A 337 12.74 -0.45 25.51
C VAL A 337 13.54 0.62 24.78
N GLY A 338 13.46 1.86 25.27
CA GLY A 338 14.26 2.97 24.76
C GLY A 338 15.75 2.66 24.88
N VAL A 339 16.46 2.81 23.76
CA VAL A 339 17.89 3.08 23.76
C VAL A 339 18.06 4.48 24.35
N SER A 340 18.44 4.53 25.62
CA SER A 340 19.05 5.71 26.26
C SER A 340 20.53 5.79 25.94
#